data_AF-A0A2I0K3J2-F1
#
_entry.id   AF-A0A2I0K3J2-F1
#
_cell.length_a   1.000
_cell.length_b   1.000
_cell.length_c   1.000
_cell.angle_alpha   90.00
_cell.angle_beta   90.00
_cell.angle_gamma   90.00
#
_symmetry.space_group_name_H-M   'P 1'
#
loop_
_entity.id
_entity.type
_entity.pdbx_description
1 polymer ?
#
loop_
_entity_poly.entity_id
_entity_poly.type
_entity_poly.pdbx_seq_one_letter_code
_entity_poly.pdbx_strand_id
1 'polypeptide(L)'
;MCMGVTAGAYILTLFAMKYKHRVIGLILVSPLCQPPSWTEWLYNKVMSNLLYFYGMCTMVKELLLKRYFSKELRGCAQVPESDIVQACRRLLDERQSSNVWRFLEAINGRPDITEGLRKLQCRTLIFVGDNSPFHSEAIHMTSHLDRRFTALVEVQACGSMVTEEQPHAMLIPLEYFLMGYGLYRPPKLSVSPRSPLTLSCISPELLSPESMGLKLKPIKTRVSLEV
;
A
#
# COMPACT_ATOMS: atom_id res chain seq x y z
N MET A 1 -6.65 8.16 13.62
CA MET A 1 -5.56 7.66 12.75
C MET A 1 -5.98 7.86 11.31
N CYS A 2 -5.02 8.11 10.42
CA CYS A 2 -5.32 8.33 9.01
C CYS A 2 -4.44 7.41 8.16
N MET A 3 -5.01 6.90 7.06
CA MET A 3 -4.29 6.10 6.08
C MET A 3 -4.39 6.78 4.72
N GLY A 4 -3.27 6.93 4.04
CA GLY A 4 -3.20 7.55 2.72
C GLY A 4 -2.29 6.79 1.78
N VAL A 5 -2.62 6.84 0.50
CA VAL A 5 -1.83 6.24 -0.58
C VAL A 5 -1.39 7.35 -1.54
N THR A 6 -0.10 7.41 -1.85
CA THR A 6 0.53 8.38 -2.79
C THR A 6 0.13 9.83 -2.53
N ALA A 7 -0.67 10.43 -3.42
CA ALA A 7 -1.22 11.77 -3.27
C ALA A 7 -2.04 11.93 -1.97
N GLY A 8 -2.80 10.92 -1.58
CA GLY A 8 -3.53 10.91 -0.31
C GLY A 8 -2.59 10.89 0.90
N ALA A 9 -1.45 10.19 0.81
CA ALA A 9 -0.43 10.20 1.85
C ALA A 9 0.20 11.60 1.99
N TYR A 10 0.47 12.29 0.89
CA TYR A 10 0.96 13.67 0.88
C TYR A 10 -0.03 14.63 1.56
N ILE A 11 -1.32 14.58 1.16
CA ILE A 11 -2.37 15.45 1.71
C ILE A 11 -2.56 15.21 3.22
N LEU A 12 -2.57 13.94 3.65
CA LEU A 12 -2.71 13.61 5.07
C LEU A 12 -1.50 14.03 5.90
N THR A 13 -0.30 13.93 5.34
CA THR A 13 0.92 14.45 5.96
C THR A 13 0.82 15.96 6.17
N LEU A 14 0.43 16.71 5.13
CA LEU A 14 0.17 18.15 5.24
C LEU A 14 -0.87 18.48 6.31
N PHE A 15 -1.97 17.72 6.34
CA PHE A 15 -3.02 17.87 7.34
C PHE A 15 -2.51 17.63 8.76
N ALA A 16 -1.71 16.58 8.96
CA ALA A 16 -1.11 16.25 10.25
C ALA A 16 -0.08 17.30 10.71
N MET A 17 0.69 17.88 9.79
CA MET A 17 1.61 18.98 10.07
C MET A 17 0.86 20.24 10.54
N LYS A 18 -0.28 20.56 9.90
CA LYS A 18 -1.11 21.72 10.22
C LYS A 18 -1.92 21.54 11.50
N TYR A 19 -2.49 20.36 11.72
CA TYR A 19 -3.42 20.06 12.81
C TYR A 19 -2.90 18.92 13.69
N LYS A 20 -1.77 19.16 14.37
CA LYS A 20 -1.04 18.15 15.16
C LYS A 20 -1.90 17.39 16.16
N HIS A 21 -2.84 18.08 16.83
CA HIS A 21 -3.72 17.46 17.83
C HIS A 21 -4.87 16.62 17.25
N ARG A 22 -5.12 16.68 15.94
CA ARG A 22 -6.20 15.94 15.27
C ARG A 22 -5.74 14.58 14.74
N VAL A 23 -4.43 14.38 14.57
CA VAL A 23 -3.87 13.17 13.97
C VAL A 23 -2.98 12.48 15.00
N ILE A 24 -3.48 11.36 15.53
CA ILE A 24 -2.73 10.54 16.50
C ILE A 24 -1.67 9.65 15.83
N GLY A 25 -1.89 9.23 14.58
CA GLY A 25 -1.01 8.33 13.84
C GLY A 25 -1.32 8.32 12.35
N LEU A 26 -0.28 8.11 11.54
CA LEU A 26 -0.32 8.09 10.08
C LEU A 26 0.14 6.74 9.54
N ILE A 27 -0.58 6.24 8.55
CA ILE A 27 -0.20 5.08 7.72
C ILE A 27 -0.09 5.58 6.28
N LEU A 28 1.12 5.55 5.73
CA LEU A 28 1.43 6.17 4.44
C LEU A 28 1.93 5.09 3.48
N VAL A 29 1.28 4.93 2.34
CA VAL A 29 1.67 3.97 1.29
C VAL A 29 2.23 4.74 0.10
N SER A 30 3.46 4.43 -0.30
CA SER A 30 4.24 5.12 -1.34
C SER A 30 4.12 6.66 -1.24
N PRO A 31 4.50 7.26 -0.10
CA PRO A 31 4.29 8.68 0.13
C PRO A 31 5.16 9.57 -0.75
N LEU A 32 4.69 10.80 -0.94
CA LEU A 32 5.42 11.89 -1.59
C LEU A 32 5.78 12.93 -0.54
N CYS A 33 6.91 13.61 -0.69
CA CYS A 33 7.34 14.70 0.19
C CYS A 33 8.08 15.84 -0.52
N GLN A 34 8.62 15.60 -1.71
CA GLN A 34 9.40 16.55 -2.49
C GLN A 34 8.61 17.05 -3.70
N PRO A 35 9.01 18.16 -4.33
CA PRO A 35 8.51 18.52 -5.65
C PRO A 35 8.84 17.41 -6.67
N PRO A 36 8.06 17.27 -7.76
CA PRO A 36 8.34 16.26 -8.77
C PRO A 36 9.76 16.41 -9.33
N SER A 37 10.49 15.29 -9.43
CA SER A 37 11.77 15.26 -10.14
C SER A 37 11.58 15.61 -11.62
N TRP A 38 12.64 16.02 -12.32
CA TRP A 38 12.53 16.37 -13.75
C TRP A 38 11.94 15.24 -14.60
N THR A 39 12.30 13.99 -14.31
CA THR A 39 11.75 12.81 -14.98
C THR A 39 10.28 12.61 -14.63
N GLU A 40 9.91 12.70 -13.35
CA GLU A 40 8.50 12.60 -12.94
C GLU A 40 7.66 13.72 -13.56
N TRP A 41 8.17 14.95 -13.57
CA TRP A 41 7.54 16.10 -14.20
C TRP A 41 7.28 15.85 -15.69
N LEU A 42 8.26 15.33 -16.42
CA LEU A 42 8.12 15.02 -17.84
C LEU A 42 7.04 13.95 -18.06
N TYR A 43 7.07 12.87 -17.28
CA TYR A 43 6.04 11.82 -17.32
C TYR A 43 4.66 12.37 -17.01
N ASN A 44 4.53 13.19 -15.96
CA ASN A 44 3.29 13.85 -15.58
C ASN A 44 2.78 14.78 -16.67
N LYS A 45 3.69 15.52 -17.35
CA LYS A 45 3.32 16.46 -18.40
C LYS A 45 2.80 15.74 -19.64
N VAL A 46 3.47 14.67 -20.08
CA VAL A 46 3.01 13.82 -21.18
C VAL A 46 1.65 13.21 -20.85
N MET A 47 1.51 12.62 -19.67
CA MET A 47 0.26 12.02 -19.22
C MET A 47 -0.88 13.03 -19.14
N SER A 48 -0.62 14.23 -18.61
CA SER A 48 -1.62 15.30 -18.49
C SER A 48 -2.06 15.84 -19.85
N ASN A 49 -1.12 16.01 -20.80
CA ASN A 49 -1.44 16.42 -22.16
C ASN A 49 -2.31 15.36 -22.86
N LEU A 50 -1.94 14.08 -22.73
CA LEU A 50 -2.73 12.98 -23.31
C LEU A 50 -4.14 12.92 -22.72
N LEU A 51 -4.26 13.08 -21.41
CA LEU A 51 -5.56 13.09 -20.72
C LEU A 51 -6.40 14.33 -21.10
N TYR A 52 -5.76 15.48 -21.37
CA TYR A 52 -6.43 16.70 -21.83
C TYR A 52 -6.97 16.58 -23.26
N PHE A 53 -6.15 16.08 -24.20
CA PHE A 53 -6.53 15.98 -25.61
C PHE A 53 -7.40 14.75 -25.94
N TYR A 54 -7.10 13.60 -25.34
CA TYR A 54 -7.72 12.31 -25.67
C TYR A 54 -8.63 11.75 -24.58
N GLY A 55 -8.72 12.41 -23.42
CA GLY A 55 -9.50 11.91 -22.29
C GLY A 55 -8.94 10.61 -21.70
N MET A 56 -9.80 9.86 -21.00
CA MET A 56 -9.45 8.58 -20.37
C MET A 56 -9.38 7.44 -21.41
N CYS A 57 -8.53 7.58 -22.42
CA CYS A 57 -8.35 6.57 -23.45
C CYS A 57 -7.53 5.38 -22.93
N THR A 58 -7.52 4.27 -23.68
CA THR A 58 -6.77 3.05 -23.34
C THR A 58 -5.29 3.35 -23.05
N MET A 59 -4.64 4.21 -23.84
CA MET A 59 -3.23 4.55 -23.63
C MET A 59 -2.98 5.25 -22.29
N VAL A 60 -3.87 6.17 -21.88
CA VAL A 60 -3.74 6.85 -20.58
C VAL A 60 -3.97 5.87 -19.42
N LYS A 61 -4.94 4.96 -19.56
CA LYS A 61 -5.17 3.88 -18.59
C LYS A 61 -3.92 3.02 -18.42
N GLU A 62 -3.29 2.58 -19.52
CA GLU A 62 -2.04 1.82 -19.46
C GLU A 62 -0.89 2.59 -18.79
N LEU A 63 -0.78 3.89 -19.03
CA LEU A 63 0.24 4.73 -18.38
C LEU A 63 0.02 4.85 -16.87
N LEU A 64 -1.24 5.04 -16.44
CA LEU A 64 -1.61 5.09 -15.02
C LEU A 64 -1.34 3.74 -14.35
N LEU A 65 -1.80 2.64 -14.96
CA LEU A 65 -1.54 1.30 -14.44
C LEU A 65 -0.04 1.02 -14.36
N LYS A 66 0.75 1.46 -15.35
CA LYS A 66 2.21 1.33 -15.35
C LYS A 66 2.91 2.09 -14.23
N ARG A 67 2.35 3.22 -13.81
CA ARG A 67 2.88 4.07 -12.74
C ARG A 67 2.60 3.48 -11.36
N TYR A 68 1.40 2.92 -11.17
CA TYR A 68 0.95 2.45 -9.86
C TYR A 68 1.24 0.97 -9.60
N PHE A 69 1.20 0.13 -10.64
CA PHE A 69 1.36 -1.32 -10.50
C PHE A 69 2.73 -1.84 -10.97
N SER A 70 3.21 -2.90 -10.30
CA SER A 70 4.39 -3.67 -10.71
C SER A 70 4.25 -4.23 -12.13
N LYS A 71 5.37 -4.61 -12.74
CA LYS A 71 5.36 -5.22 -14.08
C LYS A 71 4.74 -6.61 -14.07
N GLU A 72 4.89 -7.35 -12.98
CA GLU A 72 4.44 -8.74 -12.84
C GLU A 72 2.90 -8.84 -12.93
N LEU A 73 2.17 -7.90 -12.34
CA LEU A 73 0.70 -7.92 -12.33
C LEU A 73 0.05 -7.44 -13.63
N ARG A 74 0.75 -6.63 -14.42
CA ARG A 74 0.22 -6.08 -15.67
C ARG A 74 0.17 -7.10 -16.81
N GLY A 75 0.75 -8.28 -16.60
CA GLY A 75 0.83 -9.32 -17.61
C GLY A 75 1.86 -8.99 -18.71
N CYS A 76 2.19 -10.01 -19.48
CA CYS A 76 3.04 -9.95 -20.66
C CYS A 76 2.34 -10.69 -21.80
N ALA A 77 2.88 -10.68 -23.02
CA ALA A 77 2.30 -11.43 -24.15
C ALA A 77 2.05 -12.93 -23.87
N GLN A 78 2.66 -13.50 -22.82
CA GLN A 78 2.48 -14.88 -22.37
C GLN A 78 1.79 -15.04 -21.01
N VAL A 79 1.58 -13.96 -20.24
CA VAL A 79 1.02 -14.00 -18.88
C VAL A 79 -0.23 -13.13 -18.83
N PRO A 80 -1.40 -13.69 -18.47
CA PRO A 80 -2.63 -12.92 -18.39
C PRO A 80 -2.50 -11.83 -17.32
N GLU A 81 -3.12 -10.70 -17.59
CA GLU A 81 -3.21 -9.59 -16.65
C GLU A 81 -4.01 -9.99 -15.40
N SER A 82 -3.52 -9.60 -14.23
CA SER A 82 -4.18 -9.89 -12.94
C SER A 82 -5.57 -9.25 -12.85
N ASP A 83 -6.50 -9.95 -12.20
CA ASP A 83 -7.89 -9.49 -11.95
C ASP A 83 -7.95 -8.11 -11.29
N ILE A 84 -6.97 -7.79 -10.44
CA ILE A 84 -6.88 -6.50 -9.74
C ILE A 84 -6.62 -5.35 -10.73
N VAL A 85 -5.69 -5.56 -11.67
CA VAL A 85 -5.35 -4.57 -12.69
C VAL A 85 -6.52 -4.40 -13.66
N GLN A 86 -7.21 -5.49 -14.02
CA GLN A 86 -8.43 -5.44 -14.81
C GLN A 86 -9.56 -4.67 -14.10
N ALA A 87 -9.76 -4.91 -12.80
CA ALA A 87 -10.74 -4.18 -12.00
C ALA A 87 -10.38 -2.69 -11.91
N CYS A 88 -9.11 -2.36 -11.69
CA CYS A 88 -8.64 -0.98 -11.68
C CYS A 88 -8.86 -0.29 -13.04
N ARG A 89 -8.63 -1.01 -14.16
CA ARG A 89 -8.90 -0.49 -15.51
C ARG A 89 -10.38 -0.14 -15.69
N ARG A 90 -11.30 -0.99 -15.23
CA ARG A 90 -12.76 -0.71 -15.26
C ARG A 90 -13.11 0.49 -14.39
N LEU A 91 -12.52 0.62 -13.21
CA LEU A 91 -12.75 1.78 -12.34
C LEU A 91 -12.27 3.08 -12.99
N LEU A 92 -11.18 3.06 -13.76
CA LEU A 92 -10.71 4.22 -14.51
C LEU A 92 -11.71 4.64 -15.60
N ASP A 93 -12.42 3.70 -16.23
CA ASP A 93 -13.47 4.00 -17.22
C ASP A 93 -14.66 4.78 -16.65
N GLU A 94 -14.97 4.56 -15.38
CA GLU A 94 -16.04 5.28 -14.68
C GLU A 94 -15.64 6.70 -14.26
N ARG A 95 -14.34 7.04 -14.25
CA ARG A 95 -13.85 8.33 -13.75
C ARG A 95 -13.93 9.40 -14.83
N GLN A 96 -14.40 10.58 -14.43
CA GLN A 96 -14.41 11.76 -15.29
C GLN A 96 -12.98 12.24 -15.57
N SER A 97 -12.57 12.22 -16.84
CA SER A 97 -11.22 12.56 -17.30
C SER A 97 -10.75 13.94 -16.84
N SER A 98 -11.65 14.94 -16.89
CA SER A 98 -11.38 16.31 -16.45
C SER A 98 -11.03 16.40 -14.96
N ASN A 99 -11.69 15.62 -14.11
CA ASN A 99 -11.42 15.58 -12.68
C ASN A 99 -10.09 14.89 -12.37
N VAL A 100 -9.80 13.79 -13.06
CA VAL A 100 -8.51 13.10 -12.95
C VAL A 100 -7.37 14.02 -13.40
N TRP A 101 -7.57 14.76 -14.49
CA TRP A 101 -6.60 15.71 -15.00
C TRP A 101 -6.30 16.83 -13.99
N ARG A 102 -7.33 17.47 -13.44
CA ARG A 102 -7.18 18.49 -12.38
C ARG A 102 -6.47 17.93 -11.15
N PHE A 103 -6.77 16.70 -10.76
CA PHE A 103 -6.11 16.05 -9.63
C PHE A 103 -4.62 15.80 -9.89
N LEU A 104 -4.27 15.31 -11.08
CA LEU A 104 -2.88 15.10 -11.48
C LEU A 104 -2.11 16.42 -11.56
N GLU A 105 -2.70 17.47 -12.11
CA GLU A 105 -2.08 18.80 -12.13
C GLU A 105 -1.83 19.33 -10.72
N ALA A 106 -2.81 19.19 -9.82
CA ALA A 106 -2.67 19.64 -8.43
C ALA A 106 -1.50 18.93 -7.72
N ILE A 107 -1.34 17.62 -7.92
CA ILE A 107 -0.25 16.85 -7.32
C ILE A 107 1.10 17.11 -8.01
N ASN A 108 1.10 17.46 -9.30
CA ASN A 108 2.31 17.87 -9.99
C ASN A 108 2.81 19.25 -9.51
N GLY A 109 1.90 20.12 -9.03
CA GLY A 109 2.23 21.41 -8.42
C GLY A 109 2.56 21.37 -6.92
N ARG A 110 2.83 20.18 -6.36
CA ARG A 110 3.03 20.02 -4.91
C ARG A 110 4.30 20.75 -4.41
N PRO A 111 4.22 21.54 -3.32
CA PRO A 111 5.41 22.10 -2.68
C PRO A 111 6.18 21.06 -1.86
N ASP A 112 7.46 21.37 -1.59
CA ASP A 112 8.28 20.57 -0.67
C ASP A 112 7.74 20.66 0.76
N ILE A 113 7.55 19.53 1.42
CA ILE A 113 7.10 19.44 2.82
C ILE A 113 8.19 18.94 3.77
N THR A 114 9.38 18.65 3.24
CA THR A 114 10.50 18.01 3.95
C THR A 114 10.87 18.72 5.25
N GLU A 115 10.94 20.05 5.25
CA GLU A 115 11.32 20.83 6.43
C GLU A 115 10.36 20.65 7.61
N GLY A 116 9.07 20.48 7.34
CA GLY A 116 8.07 20.33 8.39
C GLY A 116 7.90 18.90 8.88
N LEU A 117 8.46 17.89 8.18
CA LEU A 117 8.43 16.48 8.62
C LEU A 117 9.13 16.30 9.98
N ARG A 118 10.22 17.03 10.23
CA ARG A 118 10.92 17.01 11.54
C ARG A 118 10.05 17.48 12.71
N LYS A 119 8.99 18.25 12.42
CA LYS A 119 8.06 18.80 13.43
C LYS A 119 6.83 17.90 13.64
N LEU A 120 6.73 16.81 12.89
CA LEU A 120 5.64 15.83 12.97
C LEU A 120 5.83 14.96 14.21
N GLN A 121 4.82 14.93 15.09
CA GLN A 121 4.89 14.24 16.38
C GLN A 121 4.08 12.92 16.41
N CYS A 122 3.25 12.68 15.41
CA CYS A 122 2.45 11.46 15.33
C CYS A 122 3.30 10.28 14.87
N ARG A 123 3.04 9.07 15.39
CA ARG A 123 3.75 7.90 14.87
C ARG A 123 3.33 7.64 13.44
N THR A 124 4.30 7.33 12.60
CA THR A 124 4.11 7.20 11.15
C THR A 124 4.61 5.84 10.71
N LEU A 125 3.74 5.04 10.10
CA LEU A 125 4.08 3.79 9.46
C LEU A 125 4.09 4.01 7.95
N ILE A 126 5.22 3.76 7.30
CA ILE A 126 5.41 3.94 5.87
C ILE A 126 5.53 2.58 5.21
N PHE A 127 4.76 2.35 4.15
CA PHE A 127 4.89 1.21 3.25
C PHE A 127 5.34 1.70 1.89
N VAL A 128 6.27 0.98 1.27
CA VAL A 128 6.66 1.26 -0.12
C VAL A 128 7.07 -0.03 -0.81
N GLY A 129 6.63 -0.23 -2.04
CA GLY A 129 7.12 -1.32 -2.88
C GLY A 129 8.49 -1.00 -3.46
N ASP A 130 9.35 -2.01 -3.56
CA ASP A 130 10.70 -1.90 -4.16
C ASP A 130 10.67 -1.48 -5.64
N ASN A 131 9.64 -1.91 -6.38
CA ASN A 131 9.42 -1.57 -7.79
C ASN A 131 8.60 -0.29 -7.97
N SER A 132 8.28 0.43 -6.89
CA SER A 132 7.55 1.70 -6.96
C SER A 132 8.44 2.82 -7.51
N PRO A 133 7.96 3.63 -8.48
CA PRO A 133 8.66 4.86 -8.89
C PRO A 133 8.84 5.88 -7.75
N PHE A 134 8.10 5.73 -6.65
CA PHE A 134 8.17 6.60 -5.47
C PHE A 134 9.07 6.04 -4.36
N HIS A 135 9.78 4.94 -4.62
CA HIS A 135 10.64 4.29 -3.63
C HIS A 135 11.67 5.26 -3.04
N SER A 136 12.44 5.94 -3.88
CA SER A 136 13.45 6.92 -3.44
C SER A 136 12.85 8.06 -2.61
N GLU A 137 11.64 8.51 -2.95
CA GLU A 137 10.94 9.58 -2.24
C GLU A 137 10.44 9.12 -0.87
N ALA A 138 9.99 7.86 -0.73
CA ALA A 138 9.61 7.28 0.56
C ALA A 138 10.82 7.11 1.50
N ILE A 139 11.97 6.68 0.97
CA ILE A 139 13.23 6.61 1.73
C ILE A 139 13.66 8.01 2.18
N HIS A 140 13.58 8.99 1.27
CA HIS A 140 13.87 10.39 1.60
C HIS A 140 12.93 10.96 2.67
N MET A 141 11.63 10.66 2.60
CA MET A 141 10.68 11.07 3.62
C MET A 141 11.03 10.47 4.98
N THR A 142 11.38 9.18 5.00
CA THR A 142 11.75 8.45 6.22
C THR A 142 12.98 9.04 6.89
N SER A 143 13.99 9.47 6.12
CA SER A 143 15.21 10.08 6.67
C SER A 143 14.98 11.45 7.32
N HIS A 144 13.87 12.12 7.00
CA HIS A 144 13.49 13.42 7.55
C HIS A 144 12.47 13.36 8.69
N LEU A 145 11.98 12.18 9.03
CA LEU A 145 11.11 11.93 10.16
C LEU A 145 11.91 11.45 11.39
N ASP A 146 11.38 11.66 12.60
CA ASP A 146 12.02 11.13 13.82
C ASP A 146 11.90 9.59 13.82
N ARG A 147 13.06 8.92 13.83
CA ARG A 147 13.19 7.45 13.81
C ARG A 147 12.54 6.77 15.01
N ARG A 148 12.33 7.47 16.13
CA ARG A 148 11.64 6.92 17.32
C ARG A 148 10.15 6.73 17.11
N PHE A 149 9.57 7.50 16.20
CA PHE A 149 8.13 7.49 15.92
C PHE A 149 7.81 6.97 14.52
N THR A 150 8.82 6.56 13.75
CA THR A 150 8.64 6.19 12.34
C THR A 150 9.12 4.77 12.10
N ALA A 151 8.31 3.99 11.38
CA ALA A 151 8.68 2.68 10.87
C ALA A 151 8.49 2.65 9.35
N LEU A 152 9.45 2.07 8.64
CA LEU A 152 9.42 1.87 7.20
C LEU A 152 9.36 0.38 6.90
N VAL A 153 8.45 -0.01 6.03
CA VAL A 153 8.26 -1.37 5.53
C VAL A 153 8.44 -1.34 4.01
N GLU A 154 9.52 -1.93 3.56
CA GLU A 154 9.79 -2.14 2.14
C GLU A 154 9.23 -3.50 1.73
N VAL A 155 8.34 -3.48 0.74
CA VAL A 155 7.65 -4.68 0.24
C VAL A 155 8.31 -5.11 -1.06
N GLN A 156 8.84 -6.33 -1.08
CA GLN A 156 9.56 -6.87 -2.22
C GLN A 156 8.62 -7.26 -3.36
N ALA A 157 9.10 -7.16 -4.60
CA ALA A 157 8.35 -7.46 -5.81
C ALA A 157 6.98 -6.73 -5.88
N CYS A 158 6.92 -5.49 -5.39
CA CYS A 158 5.66 -4.74 -5.26
C CYS A 158 5.75 -3.35 -5.90
N GLY A 159 4.70 -2.94 -6.59
CA GLY A 159 4.54 -1.59 -7.12
C GLY A 159 4.17 -0.56 -6.04
N SER A 160 3.58 0.55 -6.47
CA SER A 160 3.18 1.64 -5.56
C SER A 160 1.94 1.32 -4.73
N MET A 161 1.08 0.42 -5.23
CA MET A 161 -0.20 0.09 -4.60
C MET A 161 -0.08 -1.13 -3.71
N VAL A 162 0.74 -1.04 -2.65
CA VAL A 162 0.94 -2.15 -1.68
C VAL A 162 -0.40 -2.68 -1.14
N THR A 163 -1.39 -1.80 -0.96
CA THR A 163 -2.74 -2.14 -0.49
C THR A 163 -3.46 -3.13 -1.39
N GLU A 164 -3.23 -3.05 -2.70
CA GLU A 164 -3.89 -3.90 -3.69
C GLU A 164 -3.00 -5.08 -4.09
N GLU A 165 -1.70 -4.85 -4.28
CA GLU A 165 -0.77 -5.89 -4.75
C GLU A 165 -0.45 -6.92 -3.65
N GLN A 166 -0.12 -6.44 -2.45
CA GLN A 166 0.34 -7.30 -1.36
C GLN A 166 -0.25 -6.86 0.00
N PRO A 167 -1.59 -6.92 0.17
CA PRO A 167 -2.24 -6.53 1.42
C PRO A 167 -1.76 -7.36 2.63
N HIS A 168 -1.37 -8.62 2.40
CA HIS A 168 -0.86 -9.52 3.43
C HIS A 168 0.44 -9.00 4.07
N ALA A 169 1.31 -8.33 3.31
CA ALA A 169 2.53 -7.72 3.82
C ALA A 169 2.25 -6.57 4.81
N MET A 170 1.04 -5.99 4.75
CA MET A 170 0.65 -4.89 5.63
C MET A 170 0.10 -5.38 6.98
N LEU A 171 -0.37 -6.63 7.08
CA LEU A 171 -1.11 -7.11 8.27
C LEU A 171 -0.27 -7.03 9.55
N ILE A 172 0.92 -7.63 9.55
CA ILE A 172 1.78 -7.70 10.73
C ILE A 172 2.27 -6.31 11.16
N PRO A 173 2.81 -5.45 10.26
CA PRO A 173 3.22 -4.11 10.67
C PRO A 173 2.05 -3.23 11.14
N LEU A 174 0.86 -3.38 10.54
CA LEU A 174 -0.34 -2.67 11.00
C LEU A 174 -0.74 -3.13 12.40
N GLU A 175 -0.72 -4.43 12.67
CA GLU A 175 -1.01 -4.98 13.99
C GLU A 175 -0.08 -4.39 15.06
N TYR A 176 1.24 -4.43 14.83
CA TYR A 176 2.21 -3.83 15.74
C TYR A 176 2.02 -2.31 15.92
N PHE A 177 1.69 -1.61 14.84
CA PHE A 177 1.42 -0.17 14.90
C PHE A 177 0.19 0.13 15.77
N LEU A 178 -0.89 -0.62 15.60
CA LEU A 178 -2.12 -0.49 16.39
C LEU A 178 -1.93 -0.91 17.86
N MET A 179 -1.15 -1.96 18.12
CA MET A 179 -0.74 -2.36 19.46
C MET A 179 0.01 -1.23 20.17
N GLY A 180 0.86 -0.50 19.46
CA GLY A 180 1.58 0.66 19.99
C GLY A 180 0.68 1.80 20.49
N TYR A 181 -0.59 1.83 20.08
CA TYR A 181 -1.62 2.76 20.57
C TYR A 181 -2.60 2.11 21.57
N GLY A 182 -2.43 0.83 21.91
CA GLY A 182 -3.39 0.09 22.74
C GLY A 182 -4.75 -0.14 22.05
N LEU A 183 -4.82 0.02 20.73
CA LEU A 183 -6.05 -0.14 19.94
C LEU A 183 -6.22 -1.56 19.41
N TYR A 184 -5.18 -2.39 19.53
CA TYR A 184 -5.28 -3.80 19.23
C TYR A 184 -5.96 -4.54 20.38
N ARG A 185 -7.12 -5.13 20.09
CA ARG A 185 -7.73 -6.14 20.95
C ARG A 185 -7.46 -7.49 20.28
N PRO A 186 -6.69 -8.39 20.91
CA PRO A 186 -6.55 -9.73 20.36
C PRO A 186 -7.96 -10.30 20.14
N PRO A 187 -8.21 -10.99 19.00
CA PRO A 187 -9.48 -11.65 18.80
C PRO A 187 -9.68 -12.55 20.01
N LYS A 188 -10.65 -12.19 20.86
CA LYS A 188 -11.13 -13.11 21.87
C LYS A 188 -11.74 -14.23 21.04
N LEU A 189 -11.04 -15.35 20.94
CA LEU A 189 -11.65 -16.62 20.58
C LEU A 189 -12.74 -16.84 21.62
N SER A 190 -13.92 -16.26 21.40
CA SER A 190 -15.10 -16.64 22.15
C SER A 190 -15.43 -18.01 21.64
N VAL A 191 -14.93 -19.03 22.33
CA VAL A 191 -15.50 -20.36 22.32
C VAL A 191 -16.88 -20.25 23.00
N SER A 192 -17.79 -19.49 22.37
CA SER A 192 -19.19 -19.39 22.76
C SER A 192 -19.97 -19.93 21.56
N PRO A 193 -20.68 -21.06 21.70
CA PRO A 193 -21.22 -21.84 20.59
C PRO A 193 -22.47 -21.21 19.95
N ARG A 194 -22.63 -19.88 19.95
CA ARG A 194 -23.84 -19.21 19.43
C ARG A 194 -23.54 -17.88 18.76
N SER A 195 -23.21 -17.90 17.48
CA SER A 195 -23.68 -16.94 16.45
C SER A 195 -23.03 -17.23 15.09
N PRO A 196 -23.77 -17.38 13.98
CA PRO A 196 -23.23 -17.75 12.66
C PRO A 196 -22.73 -16.54 11.82
N LEU A 197 -22.55 -15.34 12.38
CA LEU A 197 -22.32 -14.12 11.59
C LEU A 197 -20.94 -13.45 11.72
N THR A 198 -19.94 -14.13 12.27
CA THR A 198 -18.55 -13.65 12.25
C THR A 198 -17.71 -14.49 11.29
N LEU A 199 -17.11 -13.83 10.29
CA LEU A 199 -16.15 -14.39 9.32
C LEU A 199 -15.17 -15.31 10.04
N SER A 200 -15.30 -16.61 9.79
CA SER A 200 -14.56 -17.67 10.44
C SER A 200 -13.12 -17.70 9.92
N CYS A 201 -12.20 -17.02 10.61
CA CYS A 201 -10.80 -17.41 10.58
C CYS A 201 -10.69 -18.78 11.26
N ILE A 202 -10.58 -19.84 10.45
CA ILE A 202 -10.34 -21.20 10.96
C ILE A 202 -9.01 -21.15 11.70
N SER A 203 -8.99 -21.55 12.98
CA SER A 203 -7.73 -21.62 13.72
C SER A 203 -6.81 -22.67 13.05
N PRO A 204 -5.50 -22.41 12.92
CA PRO A 204 -4.57 -23.36 12.30
C PRO A 204 -4.57 -24.73 12.98
N GLU A 205 -4.90 -24.76 14.27
CA GLU A 205 -5.02 -25.97 15.09
C GLU A 205 -6.16 -26.89 14.64
N LEU A 206 -7.23 -26.35 14.05
CA LEU A 206 -8.34 -27.14 13.46
C LEU A 206 -8.00 -27.74 12.09
N LEU A 207 -6.89 -27.32 11.50
CA LEU A 207 -6.31 -27.94 10.30
C LEU A 207 -5.24 -28.97 10.65
N SER A 208 -5.00 -29.22 11.94
CA SER A 208 -4.13 -30.31 12.35
C SER A 208 -4.77 -31.65 12.00
N PRO A 209 -4.00 -32.64 11.51
CA PRO A 209 -4.50 -33.98 11.20
C PRO A 209 -5.20 -34.64 12.39
N GLU A 210 -4.69 -34.40 13.62
CA GLU A 210 -5.29 -34.92 14.84
C GLU A 210 -6.70 -34.33 15.09
N SER A 211 -6.88 -33.04 14.84
CA SER A 211 -8.18 -32.36 15.03
C SER A 211 -9.22 -32.72 13.95
N MET A 212 -8.77 -33.04 12.73
CA MET A 212 -9.64 -33.50 11.64
C MET A 212 -10.04 -34.99 11.75
N GLY A 213 -9.63 -35.67 12.83
CA GLY A 213 -9.90 -37.10 13.02
C GLY A 213 -9.14 -38.01 12.05
N LEU A 214 -8.15 -37.47 11.34
CA LEU A 214 -7.32 -38.21 10.39
C LEU A 214 -6.17 -38.87 11.16
N LYS A 215 -6.26 -40.18 11.38
CA LYS A 215 -5.13 -40.99 11.87
C LYS A 215 -4.09 -41.17 10.77
N LEU A 216 -3.33 -40.12 10.48
CA LEU A 216 -2.17 -40.22 9.60
C LEU A 216 -1.05 -40.97 10.36
N LYS A 217 -0.69 -42.16 9.90
CA LYS A 217 0.54 -42.80 10.37
C LYS A 217 1.72 -41.97 9.82
N PRO A 218 2.68 -41.56 10.65
CA PRO A 218 3.84 -40.82 10.15
C PRO A 218 4.60 -41.71 9.16
N ILE A 219 4.64 -41.28 7.90
CA ILE A 219 5.50 -41.90 6.88
C ILE A 219 6.91 -41.44 7.21
N LYS A 220 7.76 -42.34 7.71
CA LYS A 220 9.19 -42.08 7.90
C LYS A 220 9.84 -41.95 6.53
N THR A 221 9.89 -40.74 5.97
CA THR A 221 10.80 -40.44 4.87
C THR A 221 12.22 -40.39 5.44
N ARG A 222 13.06 -41.37 5.08
CA ARG A 222 14.51 -41.28 5.33
C ARG A 222 15.05 -40.09 4.54
N VAL A 223 15.25 -38.97 5.22
CA VAL A 223 16.11 -37.90 4.70
C VAL A 223 17.53 -38.29 5.09
N SER A 224 18.30 -38.74 4.11
CA SER A 224 19.75 -38.89 4.25
C SER A 224 20.33 -37.50 4.46
N LEU A 225 20.79 -37.21 5.67
CA LEU A 225 21.69 -36.08 5.90
C LEU A 225 23.07 -36.53 5.41
N GLU A 226 23.49 -36.06 4.23
CA GLU A 226 24.90 -36.06 3.89
C GLU A 226 25.58 -34.95 4.70
N VAL A 227 26.66 -35.35 5.39
CA VAL A 227 27.56 -34.51 6.21
C VAL A 227 28.45 -33.66 5.30
#